data_AF-A0A2N3B2N9-F1
#
_entry.id   AF-A0A2N3B2N9-F1
#
_cell.length_a   1.000
_cell.length_b   1.000
_cell.length_c   1.000
_cell.angle_alpha   90.00
_cell.angle_beta   90.00
_cell.angle_gamma   90.00
#
_symmetry.space_group_name_H-M   'P 1'
#
loop_
_entity.id
_entity.type
_entity.pdbx_description
1 polymer ?
#
loop_
_entity_poly.entity_id
_entity_poly.type
_entity_poly.pdbx_seq_one_letter_code
_entity_poly.pdbx_strand_id
1 'polypeptide(L)'
;MPNPSVPAASHWPMLSDWINENVYAGYIDVDFRATLGGLPWFINIGARYVHTELTASGQQFDLIDLLPVTGDVTIFQGVFANGGQPLARTESSSYDFFLPNLNARVDLGANVVARLSASRTLTRPQVQDLAPRTNFDVLRPASLNASGGNPALRPYTSNNFDLSLEWYPSRTTTIAAAAFYKNVRDFIVQTRENEVITIANAGNLPVGGFITGPNEATFSVRRPRNADTANVRGIELNVVHTFDWLPGLLSGFGAQVNATFVGSNATFDQDSDDISFALEGLGDSQNASVFYEKGGLSARVAYNRRERFLESLVTPGEGGDPVFRRTFDQWDVRASYDVNQYAQVFVEGINITSEKNITTGRFDNQVLDFIDTGARWAVGVRGTF
;
A
#
# COMPACT_ATOMS: atom_id res chain seq x y z
N MET A 1 -42.70 37.07 21.61
CA MET A 1 -42.85 35.94 20.68
C MET A 1 -41.48 35.29 20.54
N PRO A 2 -41.26 34.07 21.06
CA PRO A 2 -39.96 33.41 20.97
C PRO A 2 -39.82 32.67 19.63
N ASN A 3 -38.62 32.77 19.08
CA ASN A 3 -38.12 32.14 17.86
C ASN A 3 -38.16 30.59 17.99
N PRO A 4 -38.76 29.84 17.05
CA PRO A 4 -38.74 28.38 17.10
C PRO A 4 -37.32 27.85 16.87
N SER A 5 -36.88 27.03 17.82
CA SER A 5 -35.60 26.33 17.86
C SER A 5 -35.32 25.53 16.58
N VAL A 6 -34.13 25.74 16.03
CA VAL A 6 -33.50 24.86 15.02
C VAL A 6 -33.41 23.44 15.61
N PRO A 7 -33.82 22.37 14.91
CA PRO A 7 -33.63 21.02 15.39
C PRO A 7 -32.15 20.72 15.51
N ALA A 8 -31.73 20.16 16.65
CA ALA A 8 -30.39 19.66 16.86
C ALA A 8 -30.02 18.67 15.75
N ALA A 9 -28.81 18.80 15.20
CA ALA A 9 -28.24 17.82 14.30
C ALA A 9 -28.35 16.44 14.95
N SER A 10 -29.06 15.52 14.29
CA SER A 10 -29.12 14.13 14.69
C SER A 10 -27.70 13.57 14.65
N HIS A 11 -27.07 13.42 15.81
CA HIS A 11 -25.89 12.59 15.95
C HIS A 11 -26.33 11.16 15.64
N TRP A 12 -26.18 10.74 14.38
CA TRP A 12 -26.22 9.33 14.03
C TRP A 12 -25.18 8.62 14.92
N PRO A 13 -25.53 7.54 15.64
CA PRO A 13 -24.54 6.78 16.39
C PRO A 13 -23.43 6.39 15.42
N MET A 14 -22.18 6.64 15.81
CA MET A 14 -21.04 6.15 15.03
C MET A 14 -21.20 4.63 14.95
N LEU A 15 -21.40 4.11 13.74
CA LEU A 15 -21.47 2.67 13.52
C LEU A 15 -20.17 2.06 14.02
N SER A 16 -20.27 1.23 15.06
CA SER A 16 -19.11 0.54 15.61
C SER A 16 -18.95 -0.81 14.91
N ASP A 17 -17.72 -1.12 14.51
CA ASP A 17 -17.29 -2.45 14.12
C ASP A 17 -16.28 -2.99 15.14
N TRP A 18 -16.22 -4.31 15.25
CA TRP A 18 -15.15 -4.99 15.95
C TRP A 18 -14.81 -6.29 15.23
N ILE A 19 -13.52 -6.58 15.19
CA ILE A 19 -12.97 -7.80 14.61
C ILE A 19 -12.23 -8.54 15.73
N ASN A 20 -12.53 -9.82 15.92
CA ASN A 20 -11.75 -10.71 16.78
C ASN A 20 -11.08 -11.78 15.92
N GLU A 21 -9.78 -11.96 16.12
CA GLU A 21 -8.99 -12.95 15.40
C GLU A 21 -8.20 -13.81 16.41
N ASN A 22 -8.49 -15.11 16.46
CA ASN A 22 -7.72 -16.08 17.24
C ASN A 22 -6.75 -16.80 16.30
N VAL A 23 -5.44 -16.72 16.58
CA VAL A 23 -4.40 -17.31 15.72
C VAL A 23 -3.64 -18.40 16.49
N TYR A 24 -3.67 -19.62 15.96
CA TYR A 24 -2.89 -20.75 16.46
C TYR A 24 -1.79 -21.09 15.46
N ALA A 25 -0.55 -21.23 15.91
CA ALA A 25 0.56 -21.50 15.01
C ALA A 25 1.57 -22.48 15.61
N GLY A 26 2.09 -23.36 14.76
CA GLY A 26 3.26 -24.20 15.04
C GLY A 26 4.34 -23.94 14.00
N TYR A 27 5.61 -23.97 14.41
CA TYR A 27 6.73 -23.78 13.49
C TYR A 27 7.92 -24.67 13.84
N ILE A 28 8.72 -24.96 12.82
CA ILE A 28 10.02 -25.61 12.94
C ILE A 28 11.01 -24.84 12.07
N ASP A 29 12.25 -24.74 12.53
CA ASP A 29 13.33 -24.07 11.84
C ASP A 29 14.64 -24.82 12.13
N VAL A 30 15.44 -25.06 11.09
CA VAL A 30 16.67 -25.84 11.16
C VAL A 30 17.77 -25.16 10.37
N ASP A 31 18.90 -24.97 11.02
CA ASP A 31 20.11 -24.38 10.45
C ASP A 31 21.17 -25.43 10.15
N PHE A 32 21.74 -25.35 8.95
CA PHE A 32 22.86 -26.16 8.50
C PHE A 32 24.04 -25.25 8.14
N ARG A 33 25.23 -25.63 8.62
CA ARG A 33 26.49 -24.93 8.35
C ARG A 33 27.54 -25.95 8.00
N ALA A 34 28.24 -25.74 6.88
CA ALA A 34 29.38 -26.56 6.51
C ALA A 34 30.26 -25.83 5.49
N THR A 35 31.37 -26.48 5.15
CA THR A 35 32.32 -26.01 4.13
C THR A 35 32.44 -27.11 3.09
N LEU A 36 32.06 -26.84 1.83
CA LEU A 36 32.17 -27.80 0.72
C LEU A 36 33.10 -27.20 -0.35
N GLY A 37 34.14 -27.94 -0.75
CA GLY A 37 35.11 -27.45 -1.72
C GLY A 37 35.88 -26.20 -1.27
N GLY A 38 36.03 -25.99 0.05
CA GLY A 38 36.66 -24.79 0.62
C GLY A 38 35.75 -23.57 0.75
N LEU A 39 34.49 -23.66 0.29
CA LEU A 39 33.51 -22.57 0.34
C LEU A 39 32.57 -22.76 1.54
N PRO A 40 32.58 -21.85 2.53
CA PRO A 40 31.60 -21.85 3.61
C PRO A 40 30.18 -21.62 3.09
N TRP A 41 29.24 -22.43 3.54
CA TRP A 41 27.83 -22.27 3.22
C TRP A 41 26.95 -22.40 4.45
N PHE A 42 25.80 -21.75 4.38
CA PHE A 42 24.73 -21.75 5.37
C PHE A 42 23.41 -22.00 4.66
N ILE A 43 22.61 -22.92 5.20
CA ILE A 43 21.24 -23.18 4.74
C ILE A 43 20.33 -23.15 5.97
N ASN A 44 19.26 -22.38 5.90
CA ASN A 44 18.17 -22.35 6.86
C ASN A 44 16.91 -22.85 6.15
N ILE A 45 16.23 -23.82 6.76
CA ILE A 45 14.97 -24.36 6.26
C ILE A 45 13.97 -24.31 7.40
N GLY A 46 12.83 -23.69 7.15
CA GLY A 46 11.77 -23.58 8.13
C GLY A 46 10.39 -23.83 7.52
N ALA A 47 9.44 -24.11 8.39
CA ALA A 47 8.03 -24.19 8.02
C ALA A 47 7.17 -23.75 9.19
N ARG A 48 6.10 -23.02 8.88
CA ARG A 48 5.08 -22.61 9.85
C ARG A 48 3.70 -23.03 9.35
N TYR A 49 2.92 -23.66 10.20
CA TYR A 49 1.49 -23.87 10.01
C TYR A 49 0.72 -22.89 10.88
N VAL A 50 -0.31 -22.26 10.31
CA VAL A 50 -1.13 -21.26 10.99
C VAL A 50 -2.60 -21.58 10.73
N HIS A 51 -3.36 -21.79 11.81
CA HIS A 51 -4.81 -21.80 11.84
C HIS A 51 -5.31 -20.46 12.38
N THR A 52 -6.34 -19.89 11.78
CA THR A 52 -6.93 -18.63 12.24
C THR A 52 -8.44 -18.71 12.23
N GLU A 53 -9.07 -18.26 13.31
CA GLU A 53 -10.50 -18.05 13.44
C GLU A 53 -10.77 -16.55 13.46
N LEU A 54 -11.70 -16.08 12.64
CA LEU A 54 -12.06 -14.68 12.48
C LEU A 54 -13.54 -14.51 12.77
N THR A 55 -13.89 -13.56 13.64
CA THR A 55 -15.25 -13.09 13.83
C THR A 55 -15.28 -11.59 13.56
N ALA A 56 -16.06 -11.20 12.55
CA ALA A 56 -16.26 -9.82 12.16
C ALA A 56 -17.67 -9.39 12.57
N SER A 57 -17.79 -8.34 13.37
CA SER A 57 -19.09 -7.77 13.74
C SER A 57 -19.15 -6.29 13.42
N GLY A 58 -20.33 -5.83 13.04
CA GLY A 58 -20.57 -4.45 12.67
C GLY A 58 -22.04 -4.08 12.78
N GLN A 59 -22.31 -2.82 12.51
CA GLN A 59 -23.65 -2.25 12.50
C GLN A 59 -23.98 -1.76 11.08
N GLN A 60 -25.17 -2.09 10.60
CA GLN A 60 -25.64 -1.71 9.26
C GLN A 60 -27.09 -1.20 9.35
N PHE A 61 -27.40 -0.17 8.55
CA PHE A 61 -28.79 0.20 8.28
C PHE A 61 -29.32 -0.66 7.14
N ASP A 62 -30.33 -1.48 7.41
CA ASP A 62 -30.92 -2.33 6.37
C ASP A 62 -31.94 -1.52 5.55
N LEU A 63 -31.57 -1.22 4.31
CA LEU A 63 -32.46 -0.54 3.35
C LEU A 63 -33.60 -1.49 2.98
N ILE A 64 -34.83 -1.08 3.25
CA ILE A 64 -36.04 -1.88 2.98
C ILE A 64 -36.97 -1.24 1.96
N ASP A 65 -36.83 0.05 1.69
CA ASP A 65 -37.61 0.76 0.67
C ASP A 65 -36.85 1.96 0.11
N LEU A 66 -37.20 2.39 -1.10
CA LEU A 66 -36.78 3.63 -1.74
C LEU A 66 -38.04 4.40 -2.15
N LEU A 67 -38.25 5.58 -1.59
CA LEU A 67 -39.43 6.39 -1.87
C LEU A 67 -39.08 7.58 -2.77
N PRO A 68 -39.85 7.88 -3.83
CA PRO A 68 -39.70 9.11 -4.58
C PRO A 68 -39.89 10.34 -3.68
N VAL A 69 -39.05 11.36 -3.84
CA VAL A 69 -39.21 12.62 -3.10
C VAL A 69 -40.19 13.52 -3.84
N THR A 70 -41.22 13.99 -3.12
CA THR A 70 -42.20 14.91 -3.71
C THR A 70 -41.53 16.23 -4.08
N GLY A 71 -41.62 16.62 -5.35
CA GLY A 71 -41.00 17.85 -5.87
C GLY A 71 -39.57 17.70 -6.39
N ASP A 72 -38.95 16.53 -6.23
CA ASP A 72 -37.63 16.22 -6.80
C ASP A 72 -37.57 14.77 -7.30
N VAL A 73 -37.72 14.59 -8.62
CA VAL A 73 -37.68 13.28 -9.28
C VAL A 73 -36.26 12.71 -9.43
N THR A 74 -35.23 13.47 -9.03
CA THR A 74 -33.83 13.09 -9.24
C THR A 74 -33.22 12.33 -8.06
N ILE A 75 -33.98 12.11 -6.98
CA ILE A 75 -33.51 11.49 -5.73
C ILE A 75 -34.58 10.59 -5.11
N PHE A 76 -34.13 9.53 -4.46
CA PHE A 76 -34.91 8.69 -3.58
C PHE A 76 -34.61 8.99 -2.11
N GLN A 77 -35.63 8.87 -1.27
CA GLN A 77 -35.48 8.77 0.17
C GLN A 77 -35.37 7.29 0.55
N GLY A 78 -34.23 6.90 1.14
CA GLY A 78 -34.05 5.56 1.70
C GLY A 78 -34.88 5.36 2.97
N VAL A 79 -35.59 4.24 3.04
CA VAL A 79 -36.30 3.78 4.24
C VAL A 79 -35.55 2.60 4.80
N PHE A 80 -35.19 2.70 6.08
CA PHE A 80 -34.41 1.67 6.75
C PHE A 80 -35.27 0.91 7.76
N ALA A 81 -34.98 -0.37 7.94
CA ALA A 81 -35.62 -1.21 8.94
C ALA A 81 -35.43 -0.66 10.36
N ASN A 82 -36.18 -1.23 11.31
CA ASN A 82 -36.03 -0.94 12.74
C ASN A 82 -36.14 0.56 13.09
N GLY A 83 -36.98 1.31 12.37
CA GLY A 83 -37.15 2.75 12.58
C GLY A 83 -35.89 3.57 12.31
N GLY A 84 -35.03 3.11 11.39
CA GLY A 84 -33.75 3.76 11.10
C GLY A 84 -32.73 3.59 12.21
N GLN A 85 -32.82 2.53 13.00
CA GLN A 85 -31.77 2.12 13.94
C GLN A 85 -30.89 1.05 13.28
N PRO A 86 -29.56 1.09 13.48
CA PRO A 86 -28.69 0.11 12.88
C PRO A 86 -28.88 -1.27 13.52
N LEU A 87 -28.74 -2.32 12.70
CA LEU A 87 -28.81 -3.72 13.11
C LEU A 87 -27.40 -4.30 13.17
N ALA A 88 -27.14 -5.12 14.18
CA ALA A 88 -25.88 -5.84 14.30
C ALA A 88 -25.79 -6.95 13.24
N ARG A 89 -24.64 -7.04 12.59
CA ARG A 89 -24.27 -8.11 11.65
C ARG A 89 -22.99 -8.75 12.17
N THR A 90 -22.98 -10.07 12.25
CA THR A 90 -21.81 -10.84 12.67
C THR A 90 -21.58 -11.96 11.68
N GLU A 91 -20.36 -11.99 11.14
CA GLU A 91 -19.87 -13.03 10.24
C GLU A 91 -18.69 -13.74 10.89
N SER A 92 -18.53 -15.03 10.63
CA SER A 92 -17.40 -15.80 11.15
C SER A 92 -16.80 -16.69 10.07
N SER A 93 -15.48 -16.79 10.05
CA SER A 93 -14.73 -17.61 9.11
C SER A 93 -13.48 -18.19 9.77
N SER A 94 -12.89 -19.20 9.14
CA SER A 94 -11.62 -19.78 9.58
C SER A 94 -10.78 -20.16 8.37
N TYR A 95 -9.46 -20.12 8.51
CA TYR A 95 -8.55 -20.46 7.43
C TYR A 95 -7.21 -21.01 7.94
N ASP A 96 -6.56 -21.80 7.08
CA ASP A 96 -5.30 -22.48 7.37
C ASP A 96 -4.25 -22.19 6.30
N PHE A 97 -3.01 -21.96 6.72
CA PHE A 97 -1.88 -21.76 5.82
C PHE A 97 -0.65 -22.52 6.26
N PHE A 98 0.00 -23.18 5.29
CA PHE A 98 1.34 -23.73 5.40
C PHE A 98 2.35 -22.81 4.71
N LEU A 99 3.34 -22.36 5.46
CA LEU A 99 4.30 -21.30 5.10
C LEU A 99 5.74 -21.84 5.20
N PRO A 100 6.22 -22.57 4.17
CA PRO A 100 7.61 -23.00 4.10
C PRO A 100 8.54 -21.82 3.77
N ASN A 101 9.78 -21.92 4.23
CA ASN A 101 10.85 -21.03 3.86
C ASN A 101 12.17 -21.81 3.69
N LEU A 102 13.04 -21.27 2.83
CA LEU A 102 14.39 -21.72 2.62
C LEU A 102 15.25 -20.50 2.36
N ASN A 103 16.34 -20.36 3.11
CA ASN A 103 17.37 -19.36 2.91
C ASN A 103 18.71 -20.06 2.73
N ALA A 104 19.46 -19.72 1.69
CA ALA A 104 20.79 -20.25 1.45
C ALA A 104 21.78 -19.10 1.25
N ARG A 105 22.98 -19.27 1.79
CA ARG A 105 24.11 -18.36 1.62
C ARG A 105 25.37 -19.17 1.34
N VAL A 106 26.13 -18.76 0.34
CA VAL A 106 27.44 -19.33 0.05
C VAL A 106 28.46 -18.20 -0.05
N ASP A 107 29.57 -18.34 0.67
CA ASP A 107 30.76 -17.51 0.47
C ASP A 107 31.59 -18.11 -0.67
N LEU A 108 31.65 -17.41 -1.79
CA LEU A 108 32.29 -17.85 -3.03
C LEU A 108 33.81 -17.55 -3.04
N GLY A 109 34.35 -16.98 -1.96
CA GLY A 109 35.73 -16.49 -1.88
C GLY A 109 35.88 -15.08 -2.48
N ALA A 110 37.06 -14.49 -2.31
CA ALA A 110 37.37 -13.12 -2.77
C ALA A 110 36.36 -12.06 -2.26
N ASN A 111 35.79 -12.29 -1.07
CA ASN A 111 34.75 -11.46 -0.47
C ASN A 111 33.46 -11.36 -1.31
N VAL A 112 33.13 -12.42 -2.05
CA VAL A 112 31.89 -12.54 -2.82
C VAL A 112 30.94 -13.47 -2.09
N VAL A 113 29.69 -13.04 -1.91
CA VAL A 113 28.64 -13.80 -1.25
C VAL A 113 27.46 -13.94 -2.22
N ALA A 114 26.98 -15.15 -2.42
CA ALA A 114 25.71 -15.42 -3.08
C ALA A 114 24.64 -15.77 -2.04
N ARG A 115 23.43 -15.25 -2.21
CA ARG A 115 22.27 -15.62 -1.37
C ARG A 115 21.08 -16.01 -2.23
N LEU A 116 20.33 -16.99 -1.76
CA LEU A 116 19.07 -17.42 -2.34
C LEU A 116 18.02 -17.49 -1.23
N SER A 117 16.82 -17.02 -1.50
CA SER A 117 15.67 -17.16 -0.63
C SER A 117 14.47 -17.66 -1.43
N ALA A 118 13.74 -18.61 -0.87
CA ALA A 118 12.47 -19.07 -1.38
C ALA A 118 11.49 -19.21 -0.22
N SER A 119 10.34 -18.55 -0.27
CA SER A 119 9.38 -18.56 0.84
C SER A 119 7.95 -18.42 0.38
N ARG A 120 7.01 -18.88 1.21
CA ARG A 120 5.61 -18.50 1.11
C ARG A 120 5.22 -17.60 2.28
N THR A 121 4.67 -16.44 1.96
CA THR A 121 4.19 -15.47 2.94
C THR A 121 2.68 -15.29 2.85
N LEU A 122 2.11 -14.76 3.94
CA LEU A 122 0.68 -14.52 4.14
C LEU A 122 0.49 -13.08 4.62
N THR A 123 -0.43 -12.35 4.00
CA THR A 123 -0.86 -11.04 4.47
C THR A 123 -2.36 -11.05 4.72
N ARG A 124 -2.75 -10.63 5.93
CA ARG A 124 -4.15 -10.55 6.33
C ARG A 124 -4.83 -9.30 5.75
N PRO A 125 -6.15 -9.34 5.53
CA PRO A 125 -6.93 -8.14 5.22
C PRO A 125 -6.76 -7.09 6.31
N GLN A 126 -6.88 -5.81 5.95
CA GLN A 126 -6.93 -4.75 6.95
C GLN A 126 -8.22 -4.91 7.77
N VAL A 127 -8.15 -4.66 9.07
CA VAL A 127 -9.29 -4.84 10.00
C VAL A 127 -10.52 -4.05 9.52
N GLN A 128 -10.32 -2.83 9.04
CA GLN A 128 -11.36 -1.96 8.50
C GLN A 128 -12.04 -2.49 7.23
N ASP A 129 -11.35 -3.32 6.45
CA ASP A 129 -11.87 -3.93 5.23
C ASP A 129 -12.78 -5.10 5.52
N LEU A 130 -12.77 -5.65 6.74
CA LEU A 130 -13.57 -6.81 7.16
C LEU A 130 -14.92 -6.42 7.77
N ALA A 131 -15.21 -5.13 7.91
CA ALA A 131 -16.43 -4.67 8.55
C ALA A 131 -17.68 -5.18 7.78
N PRO A 132 -18.60 -5.93 8.41
CA PRO A 132 -19.80 -6.47 7.76
C PRO A 132 -20.89 -5.38 7.64
N ARG A 133 -20.60 -4.30 6.91
CA ARG A 133 -21.53 -3.19 6.69
C ARG A 133 -21.57 -2.75 5.24
N THR A 134 -22.76 -2.32 4.83
CA THR A 134 -23.02 -1.61 3.58
C THR A 134 -23.62 -0.25 3.91
N ASN A 135 -22.96 0.81 3.46
CA ASN A 135 -23.43 2.18 3.50
C ASN A 135 -24.05 2.51 2.13
N PHE A 136 -25.25 3.07 2.13
CA PHE A 136 -25.93 3.49 0.92
C PHE A 136 -25.64 4.97 0.66
N ASP A 137 -24.70 5.23 -0.26
CA ASP A 137 -24.07 6.55 -0.42
C ASP A 137 -24.87 7.47 -1.35
N VAL A 138 -25.35 6.93 -2.48
CA VAL A 138 -26.12 7.69 -3.47
C VAL A 138 -27.40 6.92 -3.77
N LEU A 139 -28.53 7.58 -3.53
CA LEU A 139 -29.87 7.04 -3.76
C LEU A 139 -30.58 7.86 -4.84
N ARG A 140 -30.11 7.79 -6.09
CA ARG A 140 -30.74 8.48 -7.22
C ARG A 140 -31.27 7.47 -8.24
N PRO A 141 -32.41 7.70 -8.90
CA PRO A 141 -32.94 6.77 -9.90
C PRO A 141 -31.96 6.41 -11.03
N ALA A 142 -31.12 7.37 -11.42
CA ALA A 142 -30.09 7.18 -12.45
C ALA A 142 -28.72 6.76 -11.90
N SER A 143 -28.56 6.61 -10.59
CA SER A 143 -27.29 6.19 -9.97
C SER A 143 -27.54 5.73 -8.53
N LEU A 144 -27.44 4.42 -8.32
CA LEU A 144 -27.47 3.81 -6.99
C LEU A 144 -26.05 3.36 -6.63
N ASN A 145 -25.46 3.99 -5.61
CA ASN A 145 -24.12 3.67 -5.13
C ASN A 145 -24.14 3.28 -3.67
N ALA A 146 -23.31 2.29 -3.34
CA ALA A 146 -23.05 1.89 -1.97
C ALA A 146 -21.56 1.65 -1.76
N SER A 147 -21.13 1.61 -0.51
CA SER A 147 -19.78 1.24 -0.13
C SER A 147 -19.79 0.40 1.13
N GLY A 148 -18.73 -0.37 1.38
CA GLY A 148 -18.71 -1.23 2.56
C GLY A 148 -17.41 -1.98 2.74
N GLY A 149 -17.32 -2.69 3.86
CA GLY A 149 -16.32 -3.73 4.04
C GLY A 149 -16.80 -5.04 3.41
N ASN A 150 -15.95 -6.06 3.50
CA ASN A 150 -16.18 -7.39 3.02
C ASN A 150 -15.66 -8.41 4.05
N PRO A 151 -16.53 -8.94 4.93
CA PRO A 151 -16.13 -9.93 5.94
C PRO A 151 -15.71 -11.27 5.33
N ALA A 152 -15.97 -11.50 4.04
CA ALA A 152 -15.58 -12.71 3.33
C ALA A 152 -14.16 -12.64 2.74
N LEU A 153 -13.41 -11.55 2.97
CA LEU A 153 -12.03 -11.45 2.50
C LEU A 153 -11.17 -12.56 3.08
N ARG A 154 -10.41 -13.17 2.19
CA ARG A 154 -9.34 -14.10 2.54
C ARG A 154 -8.02 -13.35 2.62
N PRO A 155 -7.08 -13.76 3.47
CA PRO A 155 -5.70 -13.33 3.35
C PRO A 155 -5.14 -13.64 1.95
N TYR A 156 -4.26 -12.77 1.46
CA TYR A 156 -3.52 -13.04 0.24
C TYR A 156 -2.18 -13.68 0.56
N THR A 157 -1.65 -14.49 -0.36
CA THR A 157 -0.35 -15.16 -0.19
C THR A 157 0.63 -14.79 -1.28
N SER A 158 1.93 -14.83 -0.98
CA SER A 158 2.97 -14.63 -1.97
C SER A 158 3.99 -15.76 -1.91
N ASN A 159 4.25 -16.40 -3.06
CA ASN A 159 5.44 -17.23 -3.23
C ASN A 159 6.58 -16.33 -3.72
N ASN A 160 7.63 -16.20 -2.93
CA ASN A 160 8.74 -15.29 -3.15
C ASN A 160 10.00 -16.08 -3.47
N PHE A 161 10.73 -15.62 -4.48
CA PHE A 161 12.03 -16.14 -4.87
C PHE A 161 12.98 -14.96 -5.05
N ASP A 162 14.09 -14.98 -4.34
CA ASP A 162 15.09 -13.92 -4.34
C ASP A 162 16.48 -14.55 -4.54
N LEU A 163 17.29 -13.91 -5.39
CA LEU A 163 18.68 -14.29 -5.65
C LEU A 163 19.54 -13.02 -5.58
N SER A 164 20.58 -13.01 -4.76
CA SER A 164 21.55 -11.90 -4.71
C SER A 164 22.99 -12.38 -4.89
N LEU A 165 23.78 -11.51 -5.49
CA LEU A 165 25.24 -11.59 -5.54
C LEU A 165 25.80 -10.30 -4.97
N GLU A 166 26.67 -10.42 -3.98
CA GLU A 166 27.24 -9.31 -3.22
C GLU A 166 28.75 -9.43 -3.22
N TRP A 167 29.44 -8.35 -3.57
CA TRP A 167 30.90 -8.26 -3.54
C TRP A 167 31.33 -7.16 -2.58
N TYR A 168 32.29 -7.51 -1.72
CA TYR A 168 32.86 -6.62 -0.71
C TYR A 168 34.37 -6.41 -0.97
N PRO A 169 34.76 -5.59 -1.98
CA PRO A 169 36.17 -5.38 -2.32
C PRO A 169 37.01 -4.84 -1.16
N SER A 170 36.41 -4.02 -0.30
CA SER A 170 37.01 -3.46 0.91
C SER A 170 35.98 -3.43 2.04
N ARG A 171 36.41 -3.06 3.25
CA ARG A 171 35.52 -2.89 4.41
C ARG A 171 34.50 -1.74 4.22
N THR A 172 34.73 -0.89 3.24
CA THR A 172 33.99 0.35 2.96
C THR A 172 33.36 0.37 1.57
N THR A 173 33.46 -0.75 0.83
CA THR A 173 32.87 -0.91 -0.50
C THR A 173 31.93 -2.10 -0.52
N THR A 174 30.74 -1.90 -1.08
CA THR A 174 29.75 -2.95 -1.33
C THR A 174 29.18 -2.76 -2.72
N ILE A 175 29.14 -3.83 -3.50
CA ILE A 175 28.48 -3.87 -4.80
C ILE A 175 27.56 -5.08 -4.75
N ALA A 176 26.26 -4.86 -4.93
CA ALA A 176 25.27 -5.91 -4.90
C ALA A 176 24.31 -5.79 -6.07
N ALA A 177 23.91 -6.95 -6.58
CA ALA A 177 22.81 -7.09 -7.51
C ALA A 177 21.89 -8.20 -7.00
N ALA A 178 20.59 -7.96 -7.02
CA ALA A 178 19.58 -8.95 -6.69
C ALA A 178 18.52 -9.02 -7.79
N ALA A 179 17.94 -10.20 -7.95
CA ALA A 179 16.77 -10.42 -8.78
C ALA A 179 15.70 -11.07 -7.91
N PHE A 180 14.46 -10.67 -8.11
CA PHE A 180 13.32 -11.21 -7.37
C PHE A 180 12.16 -11.56 -8.29
N TYR A 181 11.40 -12.55 -7.87
CA TYR A 181 10.14 -12.96 -8.46
C TYR A 181 9.15 -13.28 -7.34
N LYS A 182 7.96 -12.67 -7.41
CA LYS A 182 6.88 -12.83 -6.44
C LYS A 182 5.61 -13.21 -7.18
N ASN A 183 4.99 -14.32 -6.80
CA ASN A 183 3.66 -14.72 -7.27
C ASN A 183 2.66 -14.50 -6.14
N VAL A 184 1.88 -13.43 -6.26
CA VAL A 184 0.89 -12.98 -5.28
C VAL A 184 -0.49 -13.48 -5.72
N ARG A 185 -1.22 -14.14 -4.82
CA ARG A 185 -2.55 -14.72 -5.08
C ARG A 185 -3.58 -14.14 -4.12
N ASP A 186 -4.80 -13.98 -4.61
CA ASP A 186 -5.94 -13.43 -3.86
C ASP A 186 -5.70 -11.98 -3.40
N PHE A 187 -4.91 -11.19 -4.13
CA PHE A 187 -4.51 -9.84 -3.71
C PHE A 187 -5.74 -8.96 -3.48
N ILE A 188 -5.79 -8.21 -2.39
CA ILE A 188 -6.99 -7.45 -2.03
C ILE A 188 -6.91 -6.07 -2.69
N VAL A 189 -7.91 -5.74 -3.52
CA VAL A 189 -8.04 -4.42 -4.14
C VAL A 189 -9.44 -3.86 -3.90
N GLN A 190 -9.56 -2.54 -3.93
CA GLN A 190 -10.86 -1.86 -3.91
C GLN A 190 -11.45 -1.93 -5.32
N THR A 191 -12.62 -2.57 -5.47
CA THR A 191 -13.36 -2.62 -6.75
C THR A 191 -14.76 -2.02 -6.59
N ARG A 192 -15.39 -1.66 -7.72
CA ARG A 192 -16.83 -1.38 -7.81
C ARG A 192 -17.48 -2.50 -8.62
N GLU A 193 -18.44 -3.19 -8.03
CA GLU A 193 -19.22 -4.24 -8.69
C GLU A 193 -20.71 -4.00 -8.49
N ASN A 194 -21.52 -4.43 -9.45
CA ASN A 194 -22.96 -4.36 -9.34
C ASN A 194 -23.48 -5.47 -8.40
N GLU A 195 -24.13 -5.08 -7.31
CA GLU A 195 -24.79 -6.00 -6.39
C GLU A 195 -26.29 -5.78 -6.39
N VAL A 196 -27.05 -6.87 -6.47
CA VAL A 196 -28.50 -6.84 -6.32
C VAL A 196 -28.83 -6.82 -4.82
N ILE A 197 -29.45 -5.73 -4.38
CA ILE A 197 -29.92 -5.55 -3.01
C ILE A 197 -31.44 -5.74 -3.00
N THR A 198 -31.91 -6.61 -2.11
CA THR A 198 -33.33 -6.81 -1.88
C THR A 198 -33.93 -5.59 -1.17
N ILE A 199 -34.98 -5.02 -1.76
CA ILE A 199 -35.77 -3.91 -1.22
C ILE A 199 -37.12 -4.50 -0.81
N ALA A 200 -37.24 -4.90 0.46
CA ALA A 200 -38.32 -5.75 0.96
C ALA A 200 -39.74 -5.17 0.78
N ASN A 201 -39.90 -3.84 0.71
CA ASN A 201 -41.20 -3.16 0.63
C ASN A 201 -41.36 -2.32 -0.65
N ALA A 202 -40.82 -2.76 -1.78
CA ALA A 202 -40.81 -1.98 -3.02
C ALA A 202 -42.17 -1.88 -3.76
N GLY A 203 -43.30 -2.01 -3.04
CA GLY A 203 -44.66 -2.13 -3.58
C GLY A 203 -45.14 -1.01 -4.50
N ASN A 204 -44.37 0.07 -4.71
CA ASN A 204 -44.66 1.15 -5.65
C ASN A 204 -43.43 1.66 -6.43
N LEU A 205 -42.28 0.97 -6.41
CA LEU A 205 -41.11 1.40 -7.19
C LEU A 205 -41.32 1.04 -8.68
N PRO A 206 -41.41 2.02 -9.60
CA PRO A 206 -41.48 1.71 -11.02
C PRO A 206 -40.19 1.00 -11.45
N VAL A 207 -40.33 -0.20 -11.99
CA VAL A 207 -39.20 -0.95 -12.57
C VAL A 207 -38.62 -0.13 -13.73
N GLY A 208 -37.30 0.07 -13.71
CA GLY A 208 -36.60 0.90 -14.67
C GLY A 208 -35.25 1.39 -14.14
N GLY A 209 -34.28 1.54 -15.04
CA GLY A 209 -32.90 1.92 -14.66
C GLY A 209 -32.28 0.88 -13.71
N PHE A 210 -31.85 1.35 -12.53
CA PHE A 210 -31.22 0.51 -11.50
C PHE A 210 -32.21 -0.25 -10.60
N ILE A 211 -33.52 0.00 -10.72
CA ILE A 211 -34.55 -0.83 -10.09
C ILE A 211 -34.85 -2.01 -11.03
N THR A 212 -34.28 -3.17 -10.71
CA THR A 212 -34.25 -4.34 -11.61
C THR A 212 -35.38 -5.33 -11.39
N GLY A 213 -36.15 -5.19 -10.32
CA GLY A 213 -37.29 -6.04 -10.02
C GLY A 213 -38.27 -5.41 -9.03
N PRO A 214 -39.41 -6.05 -8.76
CA PRO A 214 -40.44 -5.53 -7.87
C PRO A 214 -39.99 -5.41 -6.41
N ASN A 215 -38.84 -6.00 -6.04
CA ASN A 215 -38.21 -5.95 -4.71
C ASN A 215 -36.68 -5.95 -4.80
N GLU A 216 -36.12 -5.46 -5.90
CA GLU A 216 -34.68 -5.55 -6.17
C GLU A 216 -34.17 -4.27 -6.82
N ALA A 217 -33.02 -3.80 -6.32
CA ALA A 217 -32.30 -2.70 -6.90
C ALA A 217 -30.82 -3.10 -7.06
N THR A 218 -30.25 -2.80 -8.21
CA THR A 218 -28.82 -3.00 -8.47
C THR A 218 -28.05 -1.76 -8.02
N PHE A 219 -27.15 -1.94 -7.07
CA PHE A 219 -26.23 -0.89 -6.61
C PHE A 219 -24.84 -1.11 -7.20
N SER A 220 -24.16 -0.04 -7.60
CA SER A 220 -22.71 -0.07 -7.79
C SER A 220 -22.02 0.03 -6.44
N VAL A 221 -21.42 -1.07 -5.98
CA VAL A 221 -20.91 -1.20 -4.62
C VAL A 221 -19.38 -1.19 -4.60
N ARG A 222 -18.81 -0.19 -3.93
CA ARG A 222 -17.37 -0.07 -3.70
C ARG A 222 -16.97 -0.81 -2.41
N ARG A 223 -16.19 -1.89 -2.53
CA ARG A 223 -15.66 -2.62 -1.38
C ARG A 223 -14.38 -3.40 -1.73
N PRO A 224 -13.55 -3.74 -0.73
CA PRO A 224 -12.38 -4.57 -0.95
C PRO A 224 -12.78 -5.99 -1.37
N ARG A 225 -12.07 -6.57 -2.34
CA ARG A 225 -12.27 -7.95 -2.81
C ARG A 225 -10.93 -8.62 -3.07
N ASN A 226 -10.89 -9.95 -2.88
CA ASN A 226 -9.78 -10.77 -3.37
C ASN A 226 -9.81 -10.78 -4.89
N ALA A 227 -8.81 -10.18 -5.51
CA ALA A 227 -8.59 -10.15 -6.94
C ALA A 227 -7.73 -11.32 -7.42
N ASP A 228 -7.41 -11.29 -8.70
CA ASP A 228 -6.65 -12.31 -9.40
C ASP A 228 -5.18 -12.41 -8.94
N THR A 229 -4.45 -13.32 -9.60
CA THR A 229 -3.03 -13.55 -9.34
C THR A 229 -2.16 -12.50 -10.04
N ALA A 230 -1.24 -11.88 -9.30
CA ALA A 230 -0.20 -11.01 -9.85
C ALA A 230 1.19 -11.64 -9.74
N ASN A 231 1.97 -11.52 -10.81
CA ASN A 231 3.38 -11.83 -10.84
C ASN A 231 4.15 -10.51 -10.81
N VAL A 232 5.04 -10.33 -9.85
CA VAL A 232 5.92 -9.17 -9.74
C VAL A 232 7.35 -9.64 -9.86
N ARG A 233 8.13 -9.03 -10.74
CA ARG A 233 9.54 -9.38 -10.94
C ARG A 233 10.37 -8.12 -11.10
N GLY A 234 11.62 -8.20 -10.70
CA GLY A 234 12.50 -7.06 -10.80
C GLY A 234 13.94 -7.37 -10.48
N ILE A 235 14.76 -6.34 -10.61
CA ILE A 235 16.16 -6.33 -10.23
C ILE A 235 16.42 -5.16 -9.28
N GLU A 236 17.33 -5.38 -8.35
CA GLU A 236 17.81 -4.37 -7.42
C GLU A 236 19.33 -4.26 -7.53
N LEU A 237 19.83 -3.04 -7.59
CA LEU A 237 21.25 -2.73 -7.64
C LEU A 237 21.61 -1.87 -6.44
N ASN A 238 22.74 -2.16 -5.81
CA ASN A 238 23.27 -1.36 -4.72
C ASN A 238 24.78 -1.21 -4.86
N VAL A 239 25.27 0.02 -4.73
CA VAL A 239 26.69 0.34 -4.69
C VAL A 239 26.92 1.30 -3.55
N VAL A 240 27.90 1.00 -2.70
CA VAL A 240 28.47 1.92 -1.72
C VAL A 240 29.98 1.87 -1.90
N HIS A 241 30.62 3.01 -2.02
CA HIS A 241 32.07 3.09 -2.12
C HIS A 241 32.60 4.35 -1.46
N THR A 242 33.60 4.21 -0.60
CA THR A 242 34.39 5.35 -0.11
C THR A 242 35.68 5.47 -0.89
N PHE A 243 36.11 6.69 -1.16
CA PHE A 243 37.37 7.00 -1.84
C PHE A 243 38.51 7.22 -0.84
N ASP A 244 38.53 6.45 0.25
CA ASP A 244 39.52 6.53 1.35
C ASP A 244 40.97 6.31 0.91
N TRP A 245 41.17 5.72 -0.28
CA TRP A 245 42.45 5.55 -0.97
C TRP A 245 42.99 6.82 -1.64
N LEU A 246 42.18 7.87 -1.80
CA LEU A 246 42.63 9.15 -2.35
C LEU A 246 43.44 9.95 -1.31
N PRO A 247 44.43 10.76 -1.74
CA PRO A 247 45.28 11.51 -0.82
C PRO A 247 44.56 12.72 -0.21
N GLY A 248 45.03 13.14 0.98
CA GLY A 248 44.65 14.40 1.58
C GLY A 248 43.15 14.52 1.82
N LEU A 249 42.55 15.67 1.51
CA LEU A 249 41.13 15.93 1.75
C LEU A 249 40.22 15.00 0.94
N LEU A 250 40.67 14.49 -0.21
CA LEU A 250 39.85 13.66 -1.10
C LEU A 250 39.46 12.31 -0.48
N SER A 251 40.21 11.84 0.52
CA SER A 251 39.92 10.59 1.22
C SER A 251 38.63 10.61 2.04
N GLY A 252 37.99 11.78 2.19
CA GLY A 252 36.71 11.92 2.89
C GLY A 252 35.51 11.62 2.00
N PHE A 253 35.67 11.57 0.68
CA PHE A 253 34.53 11.38 -0.22
C PHE A 253 34.04 9.94 -0.23
N GLY A 254 32.74 9.77 -0.47
CA GLY A 254 32.12 8.51 -0.85
C GLY A 254 30.88 8.73 -1.70
N ALA A 255 30.42 7.65 -2.32
CA ALA A 255 29.21 7.63 -3.12
C ALA A 255 28.37 6.40 -2.79
N GLN A 256 27.06 6.56 -2.93
CA GLN A 256 26.08 5.48 -2.81
C GLN A 256 25.08 5.58 -3.94
N VAL A 257 24.73 4.45 -4.54
CA VAL A 257 23.65 4.32 -5.50
C VAL A 257 22.81 3.10 -5.14
N ASN A 258 21.50 3.22 -5.18
CA ASN A 258 20.58 2.10 -5.16
C ASN A 258 19.47 2.32 -6.19
N ALA A 259 19.08 1.25 -6.88
CA ALA A 259 18.05 1.32 -7.91
C ALA A 259 17.26 0.02 -7.93
N THR A 260 15.95 0.13 -8.07
CA THR A 260 15.01 -0.98 -8.21
C THR A 260 14.24 -0.79 -9.50
N PHE A 261 14.28 -1.81 -10.35
CA PHE A 261 13.50 -1.88 -11.59
C PHE A 261 12.51 -3.03 -11.46
N VAL A 262 11.22 -2.73 -11.59
CA VAL A 262 10.15 -3.68 -11.24
C VAL A 262 9.00 -3.62 -12.24
N GLY A 263 8.45 -4.78 -12.57
CA GLY A 263 7.27 -4.90 -13.42
C GLY A 263 6.32 -6.00 -12.95
N SER A 264 5.08 -5.94 -13.45
CA SER A 264 4.06 -6.94 -13.18
C SER A 264 3.24 -7.27 -14.44
N ASN A 265 2.53 -8.41 -14.41
CA ASN A 265 1.50 -8.75 -15.39
C ASN A 265 0.10 -8.17 -15.04
N ALA A 266 -0.07 -7.63 -13.83
CA ALA A 266 -1.29 -6.94 -13.41
C ALA A 266 -1.09 -5.43 -13.56
N THR A 267 -1.02 -4.97 -14.81
CA THR A 267 -0.88 -3.56 -15.17
C THR A 267 -2.22 -2.97 -15.54
N PHE A 268 -2.44 -1.70 -15.20
CA PHE A 268 -3.64 -0.98 -15.62
C PHE A 268 -3.58 -0.66 -17.12
N ASP A 269 -4.63 -1.03 -17.85
CA ASP A 269 -4.82 -0.64 -19.25
C ASP A 269 -5.66 0.65 -19.32
N GLN A 270 -5.01 1.76 -19.69
CA GLN A 270 -5.64 3.06 -19.78
C GLN A 270 -6.64 3.20 -20.94
N ASP A 271 -6.56 2.33 -21.95
CA ASP A 271 -7.40 2.37 -23.16
C ASP A 271 -8.59 1.40 -23.07
N SER A 272 -8.66 0.60 -21.99
CA SER A 272 -9.79 -0.29 -21.68
C SER A 272 -10.87 0.43 -20.87
N ASP A 273 -12.13 0.28 -21.29
CA ASP A 273 -13.29 0.74 -20.51
C ASP A 273 -13.52 -0.14 -19.26
N ASP A 274 -13.02 -1.38 -19.25
CA ASP A 274 -13.08 -2.27 -18.10
C ASP A 274 -11.98 -1.94 -17.09
N ILE A 275 -12.37 -1.73 -15.81
CA ILE A 275 -11.42 -1.67 -14.70
C ILE A 275 -10.94 -3.09 -14.41
N SER A 276 -9.81 -3.45 -15.02
CA SER A 276 -9.10 -4.69 -14.73
C SER A 276 -8.25 -4.56 -13.47
N PHE A 277 -7.95 -5.71 -12.85
CA PHE A 277 -7.05 -5.78 -11.70
C PHE A 277 -5.66 -5.23 -12.06
N ALA A 278 -5.20 -4.23 -11.30
CA ALA A 278 -3.86 -3.68 -11.42
C ALA A 278 -3.22 -3.48 -10.03
N LEU A 279 -1.90 -3.61 -9.96
CA LEU A 279 -1.16 -3.37 -8.72
C LEU A 279 -0.89 -1.87 -8.52
N GLU A 280 -1.38 -1.37 -7.39
CA GLU A 280 -1.07 -0.02 -6.89
C GLU A 280 0.36 0.04 -6.33
N GLY A 281 0.98 1.21 -6.40
CA GLY A 281 2.30 1.47 -5.83
C GLY A 281 3.47 0.84 -6.58
N LEU A 282 3.25 0.20 -7.73
CA LEU A 282 4.32 -0.42 -8.52
C LEU A 282 4.98 0.59 -9.45
N GLY A 283 6.29 0.79 -9.29
CA GLY A 283 7.07 1.66 -10.16
C GLY A 283 8.55 1.64 -9.78
N ASP A 284 9.39 1.97 -10.75
CA ASP A 284 10.83 2.02 -10.59
C ASP A 284 11.25 3.12 -9.62
N SER A 285 12.37 2.91 -8.94
CA SER A 285 12.92 3.90 -8.00
C SER A 285 14.43 3.89 -8.00
N GLN A 286 15.03 5.07 -7.91
CA GLN A 286 16.48 5.25 -7.86
C GLN A 286 16.85 6.26 -6.78
N ASN A 287 17.91 5.98 -6.04
CA ASN A 287 18.53 6.91 -5.12
C ASN A 287 20.04 6.93 -5.37
N ALA A 288 20.60 8.12 -5.43
CA ALA A 288 22.03 8.34 -5.55
C ALA A 288 22.47 9.41 -4.55
N SER A 289 23.62 9.24 -3.92
CA SER A 289 24.20 10.27 -3.09
C SER A 289 25.71 10.31 -3.19
N VAL A 290 26.24 11.52 -3.06
CA VAL A 290 27.67 11.76 -2.84
C VAL A 290 27.80 12.38 -1.46
N PHE A 291 28.76 11.91 -0.69
CA PHE A 291 28.99 12.37 0.67
C PHE A 291 30.47 12.63 0.94
N TYR A 292 30.74 13.40 1.99
CA TYR A 292 32.05 13.73 2.51
C TYR A 292 32.06 13.52 4.02
N GLU A 293 33.05 12.82 4.53
CA GLU A 293 33.24 12.54 5.96
C GLU A 293 34.72 12.63 6.31
N LYS A 294 35.17 13.80 6.80
CA LYS A 294 36.56 13.97 7.28
C LYS A 294 36.75 15.21 8.14
N GLY A 295 37.56 15.10 9.19
CA GLY A 295 38.01 16.25 9.97
C GLY A 295 36.88 17.01 10.68
N GLY A 296 35.85 16.30 11.15
CA GLY A 296 34.66 16.88 11.78
C GLY A 296 33.63 17.43 10.79
N LEU A 297 33.91 17.45 9.49
CA LEU A 297 32.94 17.82 8.45
C LEU A 297 32.24 16.57 7.91
N SER A 298 30.91 16.59 7.96
CA SER A 298 30.01 15.66 7.28
C SER A 298 29.17 16.45 6.28
N ALA A 299 29.13 16.03 5.02
CA ALA A 299 28.28 16.64 4.00
C ALA A 299 27.70 15.59 3.07
N ARG A 300 26.49 15.81 2.56
CA ARG A 300 25.81 14.90 1.63
C ARG A 300 24.92 15.68 0.67
N VAL A 301 24.96 15.27 -0.59
CA VAL A 301 23.97 15.61 -1.61
C VAL A 301 23.31 14.31 -2.04
N ALA A 302 21.98 14.25 -1.96
CA ALA A 302 21.19 13.08 -2.31
C ALA A 302 20.18 13.43 -3.40
N TYR A 303 20.00 12.51 -4.33
CA TYR A 303 19.02 12.52 -5.39
C TYR A 303 18.12 11.30 -5.23
N ASN A 304 16.82 11.51 -5.23
CA ASN A 304 15.80 10.47 -5.17
C ASN A 304 14.89 10.63 -6.37
N ARG A 305 14.65 9.55 -7.10
CA ARG A 305 13.68 9.48 -8.19
C ARG A 305 12.70 8.36 -7.93
N ARG A 306 11.42 8.69 -8.01
CA ARG A 306 10.32 7.74 -8.04
C ARG A 306 9.60 7.91 -9.34
N GLU A 307 9.62 6.90 -10.19
CA GLU A 307 8.93 6.95 -11.48
C GLU A 307 7.41 6.92 -11.31
N ARG A 308 6.67 7.29 -12.37
CA ARG A 308 5.22 7.27 -12.40
C ARG A 308 4.68 5.89 -11.98
N PHE A 309 3.64 5.89 -11.15
CA PHE A 309 2.98 4.66 -10.70
C PHE A 309 1.47 4.87 -10.50
N LEU A 310 0.70 3.78 -10.56
CA LEU A 310 -0.71 3.77 -10.20
C LEU A 310 -0.82 3.93 -8.67
N GLU A 311 -1.39 5.04 -8.21
CA GLU A 311 -1.57 5.31 -6.78
C GLU A 311 -2.83 4.65 -6.23
N SER A 312 -3.93 4.71 -6.97
CA SER A 312 -5.22 4.14 -6.59
C SER A 312 -5.97 3.69 -7.84
N LEU A 313 -6.52 2.50 -7.83
CA LEU A 313 -7.32 1.94 -8.93
C LEU A 313 -8.74 2.52 -8.97
N VAL A 314 -9.33 2.83 -7.80
CA VAL A 314 -10.72 3.30 -7.69
C VAL A 314 -10.85 4.43 -6.67
N THR A 315 -11.11 5.65 -7.16
CA THR A 315 -11.27 6.85 -6.33
C THR A 315 -12.61 6.87 -5.56
N PRO A 316 -12.63 7.23 -4.26
CA PRO A 316 -13.86 7.52 -3.53
C PRO A 316 -14.60 8.73 -4.12
N GLY A 317 -15.93 8.64 -4.28
CA GLY A 317 -16.78 9.79 -4.62
C GLY A 317 -16.85 10.24 -6.09
N GLU A 318 -15.85 9.95 -6.93
CA GLU A 318 -15.78 10.43 -8.32
C GLU A 318 -15.59 9.29 -9.33
N GLY A 319 -16.68 8.71 -9.83
CA GLY A 319 -16.70 7.90 -11.05
C GLY A 319 -15.93 6.56 -11.06
N GLY A 320 -15.06 6.31 -10.08
CA GLY A 320 -14.21 5.11 -10.03
C GLY A 320 -12.97 5.17 -10.92
N ASP A 321 -12.56 6.36 -11.39
CA ASP A 321 -11.36 6.51 -12.22
C ASP A 321 -10.07 6.27 -11.42
N PRO A 322 -9.00 5.78 -12.10
CA PRO A 322 -7.70 5.56 -11.49
C PRO A 322 -6.97 6.88 -11.21
N VAL A 323 -6.11 6.87 -10.21
CA VAL A 323 -5.19 7.96 -9.87
C VAL A 323 -3.77 7.47 -10.09
N PHE A 324 -2.98 8.25 -10.80
CA PHE A 324 -1.56 8.02 -10.97
C PHE A 324 -0.77 9.16 -10.35
N ARG A 325 0.34 8.82 -9.70
CA ARG A 325 1.35 9.80 -9.30
C ARG A 325 2.39 9.93 -10.40
N ARG A 326 2.69 11.16 -10.83
CA ARG A 326 3.76 11.40 -11.81
C ARG A 326 5.14 11.13 -11.21
N THR A 327 6.13 11.00 -12.10
CA THR A 327 7.54 10.92 -11.70
C THR A 327 7.90 12.11 -10.80
N PHE A 328 8.59 11.82 -9.70
CA PHE A 328 9.00 12.81 -8.72
C PHE A 328 10.51 12.69 -8.47
N ASP A 329 11.21 13.80 -8.66
CA ASP A 329 12.67 13.94 -8.56
C ASP A 329 13.04 14.89 -7.41
N GLN A 330 13.68 14.38 -6.36
CA GLN A 330 14.01 15.18 -5.18
C GLN A 330 15.52 15.27 -4.96
N TRP A 331 16.02 16.50 -4.88
CA TRP A 331 17.38 16.80 -4.44
C TRP A 331 17.37 17.29 -2.99
N ASP A 332 18.17 16.64 -2.15
CA ASP A 332 18.34 16.97 -0.74
C ASP A 332 19.82 17.23 -0.45
N VAL A 333 20.09 18.16 0.47
CA VAL A 333 21.45 18.49 0.91
C VAL A 333 21.52 18.55 2.42
N ARG A 334 22.64 18.11 2.97
CA ARG A 334 22.96 18.27 4.39
C ARG A 334 24.45 18.55 4.55
N ALA A 335 24.78 19.45 5.46
CA ALA A 335 26.14 19.64 5.93
C ALA A 335 26.15 19.86 7.43
N SER A 336 27.13 19.29 8.13
CA SER A 336 27.35 19.50 9.54
C SER A 336 28.83 19.54 9.88
N TYR A 337 29.19 20.33 10.89
CA TYR A 337 30.55 20.47 11.37
C TYR A 337 30.60 20.29 12.88
N ASP A 338 31.45 19.38 13.34
CA ASP A 338 31.76 19.17 14.74
C ASP A 338 32.68 20.29 15.22
N VAL A 339 32.10 21.27 15.91
CA VAL A 339 32.84 22.40 16.50
C VAL A 339 33.75 21.89 17.62
N ASN A 340 33.26 20.91 18.39
CA ASN A 340 34.01 20.14 19.38
C ASN A 340 33.23 18.86 19.73
N GLN A 341 33.75 18.05 20.66
CA GLN A 341 33.13 16.78 21.06
C GLN A 341 31.73 16.90 21.71
N TYR A 342 31.29 18.12 22.06
CA TYR A 342 30.01 18.39 22.69
C TYR A 342 29.04 19.14 21.79
N ALA A 343 29.49 19.73 20.69
CA ALA A 343 28.71 20.66 19.88
C ALA A 343 28.93 20.47 18.38
N GLN A 344 27.83 20.30 17.64
CA GLN A 344 27.80 20.21 16.19
C GLN A 344 26.83 21.27 15.65
N VAL A 345 27.22 21.96 14.58
CA VAL A 345 26.34 22.84 13.81
C VAL A 345 25.93 22.15 12.52
N PHE A 346 24.70 22.36 12.05
CA PHE A 346 24.22 21.74 10.81
C PHE A 346 23.28 22.64 10.01
N VAL A 347 23.23 22.35 8.71
CA VAL A 347 22.25 22.87 7.75
C VAL A 347 21.69 21.69 6.94
N GLU A 348 20.38 21.69 6.74
CA GLU A 348 19.64 20.70 5.96
C GLU A 348 18.72 21.43 4.97
N GLY A 349 18.70 20.96 3.73
CA GLY A 349 17.81 21.42 2.68
C GLY A 349 17.09 20.22 2.07
N ILE A 350 15.77 20.23 2.08
CA ILE A 350 14.90 19.18 1.52
C ILE A 350 14.22 19.72 0.28
N ASN A 351 14.24 18.94 -0.80
CA ASN A 351 13.66 19.29 -2.10
C ASN A 351 14.16 20.66 -2.60
N ILE A 352 15.48 20.84 -2.67
CA ILE A 352 16.10 22.15 -2.95
C ILE A 352 15.79 22.68 -4.37
N THR A 353 15.40 21.81 -5.29
CA THR A 353 14.93 22.17 -6.64
C THR A 353 13.44 22.52 -6.69
N SER A 354 12.73 22.40 -5.57
CA SER A 354 11.29 22.62 -5.44
C SER A 354 10.48 21.80 -6.45
N GLU A 355 10.73 20.49 -6.53
CA GLU A 355 9.93 19.57 -7.35
C GLU A 355 8.49 19.47 -6.80
N LYS A 356 7.51 19.33 -7.69
CA LYS A 356 6.09 19.37 -7.34
C LYS A 356 5.51 17.96 -7.35
N ASN A 357 4.65 17.67 -6.38
CA ASN A 357 3.88 16.43 -6.40
C ASN A 357 2.63 16.62 -7.24
N ILE A 358 2.47 15.80 -8.28
CA ILE A 358 1.34 15.88 -9.20
C ILE A 358 0.68 14.51 -9.30
N THR A 359 -0.63 14.47 -9.11
CA THR A 359 -1.46 13.32 -9.42
C THR A 359 -2.30 13.60 -10.66
N THR A 360 -2.58 12.55 -11.43
CA THR A 360 -3.42 12.62 -12.63
C THR A 360 -4.47 11.54 -12.58
N GLY A 361 -5.56 11.73 -13.31
CA GLY A 361 -6.51 10.67 -13.63
C GLY A 361 -5.94 9.67 -14.64
N ARG A 362 -6.84 9.02 -15.38
CA ARG A 362 -6.52 8.04 -16.43
C ARG A 362 -5.49 8.55 -17.43
N PHE A 363 -5.63 9.81 -17.86
CA PHE A 363 -4.70 10.44 -18.80
C PHE A 363 -3.85 11.51 -18.14
N ASP A 364 -2.62 11.69 -18.62
CA ASP A 364 -1.68 12.66 -18.04
C ASP A 364 -2.20 14.11 -18.08
N ASN A 365 -3.07 14.48 -19.01
CA ASN A 365 -3.66 15.81 -19.09
C ASN A 365 -4.82 16.05 -18.09
N GLN A 366 -5.25 15.02 -17.36
CA GLN A 366 -6.28 15.11 -16.32
C GLN A 366 -5.61 15.31 -14.96
N VAL A 367 -5.10 16.51 -14.69
CA VAL A 367 -4.50 16.82 -13.38
C VAL A 367 -5.58 16.78 -12.29
N LEU A 368 -5.32 16.03 -11.22
CA LEU A 368 -6.20 15.95 -10.04
C LEU A 368 -5.64 16.82 -8.92
N ASP A 369 -4.44 16.50 -8.42
CA ASP A 369 -3.74 17.31 -7.44
C ASP A 369 -2.46 17.94 -8.00
N PHE A 370 -2.19 19.16 -7.53
CA PHE A 370 -0.94 19.86 -7.73
C PHE A 370 -0.47 20.40 -6.38
N ILE A 371 0.59 19.81 -5.83
CA ILE A 371 1.11 20.14 -4.50
C ILE A 371 2.52 20.69 -4.63
N ASP A 372 2.67 21.97 -4.30
CA ASP A 372 3.96 22.64 -4.16
C ASP A 372 4.26 22.89 -2.68
N THR A 373 5.29 22.21 -2.18
CA THR A 373 5.77 22.38 -0.79
C THR A 373 6.99 23.31 -0.70
N GLY A 374 7.53 23.72 -1.84
CA GLY A 374 8.77 24.48 -1.94
C GLY A 374 10.01 23.75 -1.39
N ALA A 375 11.16 24.42 -1.53
CA ALA A 375 12.39 24.03 -0.84
C ALA A 375 12.27 24.36 0.66
N ARG A 376 12.62 23.40 1.51
CA ARG A 376 12.55 23.54 2.98
C ARG A 376 13.95 23.48 3.56
N TRP A 377 14.28 24.44 4.41
CA TRP A 377 15.61 24.58 5.01
C TRP A 377 15.52 24.58 6.53
N ALA A 378 16.48 23.90 7.16
CA ALA A 378 16.67 23.91 8.60
C ALA A 378 18.15 24.19 8.92
N VAL A 379 18.38 24.98 9.97
CA VAL A 379 19.70 25.24 10.54
C VAL A 379 19.60 24.99 12.03
N GLY A 380 20.59 24.33 12.62
CA GLY A 380 20.54 24.00 14.03
C GLY A 380 21.88 23.69 14.66
N VAL A 381 21.83 23.51 15.97
CA VAL A 381 22.95 23.11 16.82
C VAL A 381 22.52 21.86 17.57
N ARG A 382 23.41 20.86 17.62
CA ARG A 382 23.23 19.63 18.41
C ARG A 382 24.27 19.61 19.52
N GLY A 383 23.80 19.48 20.76
CA GLY A 383 24.64 19.33 21.95
C GLY A 383 24.58 17.91 22.50
N THR A 384 25.71 17.40 23.00
CA THR A 384 25.76 16.16 23.79
C THR A 384 26.36 16.50 25.16
N PHE A 385 25.74 16.04 26.25
CA PHE A 385 26.10 16.36 27.63
C PHE A 385 26.35 15.13 28.48
#